data_AF-A0A960XI84-F1
#
_entry.id   AF-A0A960XI84-F1
#
_cell.length_a   1.000
_cell.length_b   1.000
_cell.length_c   1.000
_cell.angle_alpha   90.00
_cell.angle_beta   90.00
_cell.angle_gamma   90.00
#
_symmetry.space_group_name_H-M   'P 1'
#
loop_
_entity.id
_entity.type
_entity.pdbx_description
1 polymer ?
#
loop_
_entity_poly.entity_id
_entity_poly.type
_entity_poly.pdbx_seq_one_letter_code
_entity_poly.pdbx_strand_id
1 'polypeptide(L)'
;MTPENNKQGSVILPTLLIVMILVASGATYLTMSFNEFKMANRNQNLQKAINLAEAGVEKAMLAMKNDSWSGWTTVATDNYYISDPINIGFANGTTGSYKTYVNFVDASAPIVFSEGTVTSQYGNTKKQIRIDFGVSGLFMNGLTAKKNISWSGNNVLVDSYNSNNGSYDPNNPNDNGSVASMSVTAGDVSIGNGDIFGYVATGGGAPSFGPNGSLKGKDTPNGVSIDTSRIAYDFYSDFPDVPQPSTSSSTAIPASGTIGNPSATYPTEFYTTSFSNKNNDTLVVDGPVRFIVDGGWTSKGEIQVTSNGSVELYITGDLDIGGNGIVNSDGIPADFVIYGTNSVEGGQTIKMHGNGALYAAVYAPNAHIEMKGGGNSGTFMGAAVGYTVTMTGNSNFHYDEALKEFGGDGSYRIERWRELIDSDEKIPMDVPSEIIQYAVHYNTKSDFTQSS
;
A
#
# COMPACT_ATOMS: atom_id res chain seq x y z
N MET A 1 -81.57 -0.58 -66.50
CA MET A 1 -80.10 -0.64 -66.29
C MET A 1 -79.74 0.40 -65.24
N THR A 2 -79.65 -0.02 -63.99
CA THR A 2 -79.01 0.74 -62.91
C THR A 2 -77.83 -0.12 -62.45
N PRO A 3 -76.58 0.37 -62.47
CA PRO A 3 -75.43 -0.45 -62.11
C PRO A 3 -75.37 -0.63 -60.59
N GLU A 4 -75.29 -1.87 -60.13
CA GLU A 4 -75.11 -2.23 -58.72
C GLU A 4 -73.65 -2.04 -58.28
N ASN A 5 -73.48 -1.23 -57.23
CA ASN A 5 -72.49 -1.24 -56.14
C ASN A 5 -71.18 -2.03 -56.29
N ASN A 6 -70.09 -1.30 -56.53
CA ASN A 6 -68.70 -1.79 -56.47
C ASN A 6 -67.96 -1.37 -55.17
N LYS A 7 -68.59 -1.52 -53.99
CA LYS A 7 -68.03 -1.09 -52.69
C LYS A 7 -67.24 -2.16 -51.90
N GLN A 8 -67.22 -3.41 -52.35
CA GLN A 8 -66.58 -4.52 -51.61
C GLN A 8 -65.06 -4.67 -51.87
N GLY A 9 -64.53 -4.10 -52.95
CA GLY A 9 -63.07 -4.09 -53.23
C GLY A 9 -62.27 -3.08 -52.41
N SER A 10 -62.90 -2.03 -51.87
CA SER A 10 -62.22 -0.91 -51.19
C SER A 10 -61.76 -1.23 -49.76
N VAL A 11 -62.31 -2.27 -49.12
CA VAL A 11 -62.01 -2.62 -47.70
C VAL A 11 -60.87 -3.64 -47.60
N ILE A 12 -60.65 -4.44 -48.64
CA ILE A 12 -59.60 -5.46 -48.67
C ILE A 12 -58.21 -4.81 -48.66
N LEU A 13 -57.97 -3.80 -49.48
CA LEU A 13 -56.71 -3.05 -49.58
C LEU A 13 -56.22 -2.47 -48.24
N PRO A 14 -57.02 -1.67 -47.50
CA PRO A 14 -56.59 -1.15 -46.20
C PRO A 14 -56.41 -2.25 -45.16
N THR A 15 -57.21 -3.32 -45.20
CA THR A 15 -57.05 -4.46 -44.27
C THR A 15 -55.72 -5.18 -44.53
N LEU A 16 -55.37 -5.40 -45.80
CA LEU A 16 -54.14 -6.08 -46.20
C LEU A 16 -52.89 -5.23 -45.88
N LEU A 17 -53.00 -3.91 -46.03
CA LEU A 17 -51.98 -2.96 -45.58
C LEU A 17 -51.78 -3.02 -44.06
N ILE A 18 -52.86 -3.02 -43.28
CA ILE A 18 -52.77 -3.13 -41.81
C ILE A 18 -52.14 -4.46 -41.40
N VAL A 19 -52.52 -5.57 -42.03
CA VAL A 19 -51.93 -6.89 -41.76
C VAL A 19 -50.44 -6.93 -42.12
N MET A 20 -50.04 -6.36 -43.26
CA MET A 20 -48.62 -6.27 -43.62
C MET A 20 -47.82 -5.46 -42.60
N ILE A 21 -48.36 -4.33 -42.14
CA ILE A 21 -47.73 -3.51 -41.11
C ILE A 21 -47.60 -4.31 -39.80
N LEU A 22 -48.66 -4.98 -39.36
CA LEU A 22 -48.64 -5.79 -38.14
C LEU A 22 -47.63 -6.93 -38.21
N VAL A 23 -47.52 -7.62 -39.35
CA VAL A 23 -46.55 -8.71 -39.55
C VAL A 23 -45.12 -8.15 -39.55
N ALA A 24 -44.87 -7.03 -40.25
CA ALA A 24 -43.56 -6.39 -40.29
C ALA A 24 -43.14 -5.88 -38.89
N SER A 25 -44.06 -5.24 -38.16
CA SER A 25 -43.84 -4.79 -36.79
C SER A 25 -43.60 -5.97 -35.84
N GLY A 26 -44.39 -7.04 -35.96
CA GLY A 26 -44.25 -8.25 -35.14
C GLY A 26 -42.91 -8.96 -35.38
N ALA A 27 -42.48 -9.09 -36.64
CA ALA A 27 -41.18 -9.66 -36.97
C ALA A 27 -40.03 -8.82 -36.39
N THR A 28 -40.10 -7.49 -36.52
CA THR A 28 -39.10 -6.57 -35.97
C THR A 28 -39.02 -6.66 -34.46
N TYR A 29 -40.18 -6.67 -33.78
CA TYR A 29 -40.26 -6.80 -32.33
C TYR A 29 -39.67 -8.13 -31.85
N LEU A 30 -39.99 -9.24 -32.54
CA LEU A 30 -39.45 -10.55 -32.22
C LEU A 30 -37.92 -10.58 -32.35
N THR A 31 -37.35 -10.02 -33.42
CA THR A 31 -35.90 -9.92 -33.61
C THR A 31 -35.25 -9.06 -32.52
N MET A 32 -35.88 -7.93 -32.16
CA MET A 32 -35.41 -7.07 -31.08
C MET A 32 -35.40 -7.82 -29.74
N SER A 33 -36.49 -8.50 -29.38
CA SER A 33 -36.57 -9.31 -28.15
C SER A 33 -35.55 -10.45 -28.12
N PHE A 34 -35.28 -11.11 -29.25
CA PHE A 34 -34.23 -12.14 -29.31
C PHE A 34 -32.83 -11.56 -29.12
N ASN A 35 -32.56 -10.38 -29.68
CA ASN A 35 -31.28 -9.70 -29.50
C ASN A 35 -31.12 -9.22 -28.05
N GLU A 36 -32.15 -8.64 -27.45
CA GLU A 36 -32.18 -8.27 -26.03
C GLU A 36 -31.93 -9.48 -25.13
N PHE A 37 -32.61 -10.60 -25.39
CA PHE A 37 -32.40 -11.84 -24.65
C PHE A 37 -30.95 -12.36 -24.76
N LYS A 38 -30.36 -12.33 -25.96
CA LYS A 38 -28.95 -12.71 -26.17
C LYS A 38 -27.99 -11.77 -25.44
N MET A 39 -28.21 -10.46 -25.50
CA MET A 39 -27.40 -9.47 -24.79
C MET A 39 -27.51 -9.62 -23.28
N ALA A 40 -28.72 -9.87 -22.76
CA ALA A 40 -28.95 -10.11 -21.34
C ALA A 40 -28.20 -11.37 -20.85
N ASN A 41 -28.30 -12.48 -21.60
CA ASN A 41 -27.57 -13.71 -21.26
C ASN A 41 -26.05 -13.52 -21.34
N ARG A 42 -25.56 -12.81 -22.36
CA ARG A 42 -24.13 -12.48 -22.48
C ARG A 42 -23.66 -11.63 -21.30
N ASN A 43 -24.43 -10.62 -20.90
CA ASN A 43 -24.10 -9.78 -19.74
C ASN A 43 -24.06 -10.60 -18.44
N GLN A 44 -25.03 -11.48 -18.23
CA GLN A 44 -25.03 -12.39 -17.08
C GLN A 44 -23.79 -13.32 -17.08
N ASN A 45 -23.38 -13.83 -18.24
CA ASN A 45 -22.18 -14.67 -18.35
C ASN A 45 -20.87 -13.88 -18.16
N LEU A 46 -20.82 -12.61 -18.57
CA LEU A 46 -19.68 -11.72 -18.28
C LEU A 46 -19.52 -11.51 -16.77
N GLN A 47 -20.62 -11.29 -16.04
CA GLN A 47 -20.61 -11.16 -14.57
C GLN A 47 -20.19 -12.45 -13.85
N LYS A 48 -20.50 -13.62 -14.44
CA LYS A 48 -19.98 -14.90 -13.91
C LYS A 48 -18.49 -15.07 -14.22
N ALA A 49 -18.05 -14.65 -15.41
CA ALA A 49 -16.66 -14.77 -15.85
C ALA A 49 -15.72 -13.93 -14.98
N ILE A 50 -16.11 -12.72 -14.56
CA ILE A 50 -15.28 -11.90 -13.65
C ILE A 50 -15.11 -12.58 -12.29
N ASN A 51 -16.17 -13.11 -11.70
CA ASN A 51 -16.09 -13.85 -10.43
C ASN A 51 -15.20 -15.10 -10.54
N LEU A 52 -15.22 -15.79 -11.69
CA LEU A 52 -14.31 -16.92 -11.93
C LEU A 52 -12.86 -16.46 -12.05
N ALA A 53 -12.61 -15.31 -12.69
CA ALA A 53 -11.28 -14.72 -12.77
C ALA A 53 -10.75 -14.35 -11.36
N GLU A 54 -11.60 -13.75 -10.52
CA GLU A 54 -11.27 -13.45 -9.12
C GLU A 54 -10.98 -14.71 -8.31
N ALA A 55 -11.76 -15.79 -8.50
CA ALA A 55 -11.46 -17.08 -7.85
C ALA A 55 -10.07 -17.63 -8.26
N GLY A 56 -9.67 -17.42 -9.51
CA GLY A 56 -8.33 -17.75 -9.98
C GLY A 56 -7.22 -16.92 -9.32
N VAL A 57 -7.49 -15.66 -9.00
CA VAL A 57 -6.58 -14.79 -8.24
C VAL A 57 -6.45 -15.29 -6.80
N GLU A 58 -7.56 -15.59 -6.14
CA GLU A 58 -7.55 -16.11 -4.77
C GLU A 58 -6.71 -17.40 -4.67
N LYS A 59 -6.78 -18.23 -5.71
CA LYS A 59 -5.94 -19.42 -5.82
C LYS A 59 -4.44 -19.07 -5.92
N ALA A 60 -4.09 -18.04 -6.68
CA ALA A 60 -2.72 -17.53 -6.73
C ALA A 60 -2.28 -16.95 -5.39
N MET A 61 -3.12 -16.15 -4.73
CA MET A 61 -2.83 -15.57 -3.41
C MET A 61 -2.55 -16.66 -2.37
N LEU A 62 -3.31 -17.74 -2.39
CA LEU A 62 -3.08 -18.88 -1.50
C LEU A 62 -1.74 -19.59 -1.78
N ALA A 63 -1.38 -19.74 -3.06
CA ALA A 63 -0.11 -20.35 -3.46
C ALA A 63 1.09 -19.48 -3.04
N MET A 64 1.00 -18.16 -3.27
CA MET A 64 2.02 -17.18 -2.86
C MET A 64 2.19 -17.12 -1.34
N LYS A 65 1.08 -17.07 -0.58
CA LYS A 65 1.12 -16.99 0.89
C LYS A 65 1.80 -18.21 1.53
N ASN A 66 1.55 -19.41 1.00
CA ASN A 66 2.08 -20.65 1.57
C ASN A 66 3.41 -21.08 0.92
N ASP A 67 3.94 -20.28 -0.02
CA ASP A 67 5.03 -20.66 -0.92
C ASP A 67 4.87 -22.09 -1.48
N SER A 68 3.64 -22.40 -1.93
CA SER A 68 3.25 -23.75 -2.33
C SER A 68 2.61 -23.75 -3.71
N TRP A 69 3.42 -24.11 -4.70
CA TRP A 69 3.03 -24.19 -6.11
C TRP A 69 2.53 -25.59 -6.51
N SER A 70 2.02 -26.37 -5.56
CA SER A 70 1.48 -27.70 -5.82
C SER A 70 0.26 -27.62 -6.74
N GLY A 71 0.28 -28.37 -7.85
CA GLY A 71 -0.77 -28.34 -8.88
C GLY A 71 -0.60 -27.22 -9.92
N TRP A 72 0.40 -26.35 -9.76
CA TRP A 72 0.77 -25.36 -10.77
C TRP A 72 1.79 -25.95 -11.74
N THR A 73 1.72 -25.51 -12.99
CA THR A 73 2.73 -25.78 -14.01
C THR A 73 3.74 -24.65 -14.01
N THR A 74 5.01 -24.95 -13.77
CA THR A 74 6.09 -23.97 -13.91
C THR A 74 6.37 -23.73 -15.39
N VAL A 75 6.12 -22.51 -15.86
CA VAL A 75 6.30 -22.12 -17.27
C VAL A 75 7.73 -21.66 -17.52
N ALA A 76 8.31 -20.96 -16.55
CA ALA A 76 9.72 -20.59 -16.46
C ALA A 76 10.11 -20.44 -14.99
N THR A 77 11.39 -20.19 -14.70
CA THR A 77 11.85 -19.87 -13.33
C THR A 77 10.98 -18.75 -12.76
N ASP A 78 10.41 -18.99 -11.58
CA ASP A 78 9.52 -18.06 -10.86
C ASP A 78 8.27 -17.61 -11.65
N ASN A 79 7.82 -18.40 -12.63
CA ASN A 79 6.59 -18.15 -13.37
C ASN A 79 5.69 -19.39 -13.36
N TYR A 80 4.46 -19.24 -12.86
CA TYR A 80 3.56 -20.35 -12.58
C TYR A 80 2.22 -20.18 -13.30
N TYR A 81 1.66 -21.28 -13.79
CA TYR A 81 0.38 -21.31 -14.49
C TYR A 81 -0.52 -22.43 -13.97
N ILE A 82 -1.82 -22.14 -13.82
CA ILE A 82 -2.84 -23.14 -13.49
C ILE A 82 -4.09 -22.93 -14.36
N SER A 83 -4.78 -24.01 -14.65
CA SER A 83 -6.04 -24.00 -15.39
C SER A 83 -6.96 -25.04 -14.81
N ASP A 84 -8.00 -24.60 -14.09
CA ASP A 84 -8.93 -25.49 -13.42
C ASP A 84 -10.37 -25.26 -13.89
N PRO A 85 -11.12 -26.35 -14.15
CA PRO A 85 -12.56 -26.26 -14.34
C PRO A 85 -13.27 -26.03 -13.00
N ILE A 86 -14.23 -25.10 -12.98
CA ILE A 86 -15.14 -24.88 -11.86
C ILE A 86 -16.51 -25.47 -12.22
N ASN A 87 -16.82 -26.64 -11.65
CA ASN A 87 -18.07 -27.36 -11.85
C ASN A 87 -19.13 -26.99 -10.80
N ILE A 88 -19.34 -25.70 -10.53
CA ILE A 88 -20.34 -25.27 -9.54
C ILE A 88 -21.65 -24.93 -10.25
N GLY A 89 -22.57 -25.90 -10.31
CA GLY A 89 -24.02 -25.68 -10.34
C GLY A 89 -24.61 -24.74 -11.40
N PHE A 90 -23.96 -24.49 -12.53
CA PHE A 90 -24.56 -23.65 -13.55
C PHE A 90 -25.72 -24.39 -14.25
N ALA A 91 -26.87 -23.74 -14.36
CA ALA A 91 -28.03 -24.29 -15.05
C ALA A 91 -27.76 -24.50 -16.56
N ASN A 92 -28.50 -25.44 -17.17
CA ASN A 92 -28.53 -25.68 -18.62
C ASN A 92 -27.19 -26.09 -19.26
N GLY A 93 -26.36 -26.89 -18.56
CA GLY A 93 -25.12 -27.42 -19.12
C GLY A 93 -24.02 -26.37 -19.34
N THR A 94 -24.16 -25.20 -18.72
CA THR A 94 -23.11 -24.17 -18.70
C THR A 94 -21.95 -24.66 -17.83
N THR A 95 -20.71 -24.40 -18.26
CA THR A 95 -19.51 -24.74 -17.49
C THR A 95 -18.64 -23.50 -17.30
N GLY A 96 -17.93 -23.45 -16.17
CA GLY A 96 -16.97 -22.39 -15.86
C GLY A 96 -15.56 -22.95 -15.74
N SER A 97 -14.56 -22.16 -16.07
CA SER A 97 -13.16 -22.44 -15.75
C SER A 97 -12.41 -21.14 -15.50
N TYR A 98 -11.30 -21.20 -14.79
CA TYR A 98 -10.35 -20.11 -14.70
C TYR A 98 -8.96 -20.56 -15.14
N LYS A 99 -8.18 -19.61 -15.62
CA LYS A 99 -6.78 -19.77 -15.97
C LYS A 99 -6.00 -18.65 -15.30
N THR A 100 -5.02 -18.99 -14.49
CA THR A 100 -4.23 -18.00 -13.75
C THR A 100 -2.76 -18.17 -14.08
N TYR A 101 -2.09 -17.04 -14.31
CA TYR A 101 -0.66 -16.93 -14.48
C TYR A 101 -0.09 -15.99 -13.42
N VAL A 102 0.99 -16.42 -12.76
CA VAL A 102 1.73 -15.63 -11.78
C VAL A 102 3.14 -15.39 -12.32
N ASN A 103 3.53 -14.13 -12.44
CA ASN A 103 4.90 -13.70 -12.59
C ASN A 103 5.45 -13.37 -11.20
N PHE A 104 6.35 -14.20 -10.70
CA PHE A 104 6.95 -14.11 -9.38
C PHE A 104 8.47 -13.86 -9.47
N VAL A 105 8.95 -13.35 -10.62
CA VAL A 105 10.38 -13.05 -10.85
C VAL A 105 10.91 -12.02 -9.85
N ASP A 106 10.08 -11.03 -9.52
CA ASP A 106 10.32 -10.14 -8.38
C ASP A 106 9.36 -10.54 -7.25
N ALA A 107 9.90 -11.23 -6.25
CA ALA A 107 9.14 -11.67 -5.08
C ALA A 107 8.61 -10.49 -4.26
N SER A 108 9.17 -9.28 -4.40
CA SER A 108 8.68 -8.09 -3.68
C SER A 108 7.46 -7.45 -4.36
N ALA A 109 7.26 -7.72 -5.65
CA ALA A 109 6.20 -7.13 -6.48
C ALA A 109 5.64 -8.13 -7.53
N PRO A 110 5.00 -9.24 -7.12
CA PRO A 110 4.51 -10.22 -8.07
C PRO A 110 3.29 -9.72 -8.84
N ILE A 111 3.14 -10.17 -10.08
CA ILE A 111 2.03 -9.80 -10.97
C ILE A 111 1.21 -11.04 -11.29
N VAL A 112 -0.10 -10.96 -11.09
CA VAL A 112 -1.03 -12.04 -11.39
C VAL A 112 -1.99 -11.62 -12.50
N PHE A 113 -2.13 -12.49 -13.48
CA PHE A 113 -3.15 -12.39 -14.50
C PHE A 113 -4.11 -13.57 -14.35
N SER A 114 -5.42 -13.31 -14.44
CA SER A 114 -6.43 -14.37 -14.36
C SER A 114 -7.51 -14.17 -15.42
N GLU A 115 -7.85 -15.24 -16.15
CA GLU A 115 -8.94 -15.29 -17.12
C GLU A 115 -10.04 -16.25 -16.64
N GLY A 116 -11.23 -15.71 -16.43
CA GLY A 116 -12.44 -16.51 -16.21
C GLY A 116 -13.16 -16.76 -17.52
N THR A 117 -13.51 -18.01 -17.78
CA THR A 117 -14.27 -18.43 -18.97
C THR A 117 -15.58 -19.09 -18.56
N VAL A 118 -16.68 -18.65 -19.15
CA VAL A 118 -18.00 -19.28 -19.06
C VAL A 118 -18.39 -19.80 -20.43
N THR A 119 -18.61 -21.10 -20.53
CA THR A 119 -19.06 -21.79 -21.74
C THR A 119 -20.55 -22.09 -21.60
N SER A 120 -21.37 -21.52 -22.47
CA SER A 120 -22.82 -21.73 -22.49
C SER A 120 -23.28 -22.21 -23.87
N GLN A 121 -24.55 -22.60 -24.00
CA GLN A 121 -25.16 -22.94 -25.29
C GLN A 121 -25.14 -21.81 -26.34
N TYR A 122 -24.88 -20.57 -25.91
CA TYR A 122 -24.78 -19.39 -26.77
C TYR A 122 -23.33 -19.01 -27.13
N GLY A 123 -22.34 -19.80 -26.68
CA GLY A 123 -20.92 -19.58 -26.91
C GLY A 123 -20.13 -19.27 -25.64
N ASN A 124 -18.85 -18.99 -25.85
CA ASN A 124 -17.88 -18.74 -24.79
C ASN A 124 -17.79 -17.25 -24.47
N THR A 125 -17.77 -16.94 -23.19
CA THR A 125 -17.62 -15.58 -22.68
C THR A 125 -16.41 -15.55 -21.75
N LYS A 126 -15.46 -14.64 -22.01
CA LYS A 126 -14.21 -14.51 -21.28
C LYS A 126 -14.07 -13.12 -20.67
N LYS A 127 -13.49 -13.04 -19.47
CA LYS A 127 -13.06 -11.81 -18.79
C LYS A 127 -11.68 -12.03 -18.21
N GLN A 128 -10.82 -11.03 -18.31
CA GLN A 128 -9.45 -11.11 -17.81
C GLN A 128 -9.15 -9.94 -16.89
N ILE A 129 -8.45 -10.23 -15.80
CA ILE A 129 -8.01 -9.25 -14.82
C ILE A 129 -6.51 -9.36 -14.61
N ARG A 130 -5.92 -8.23 -14.25
CA ARG A 130 -4.54 -8.11 -13.79
C ARG A 130 -4.55 -7.54 -12.37
N ILE A 131 -3.73 -8.14 -11.52
CA ILE A 131 -3.47 -7.66 -10.17
C ILE A 131 -1.98 -7.53 -9.98
N ASP A 132 -1.56 -6.35 -9.53
CA ASP A 132 -0.20 -6.09 -9.11
C ASP A 132 -0.17 -6.18 -7.58
N PHE A 133 0.71 -7.01 -7.05
CA PHE A 133 0.92 -7.16 -5.61
C PHE A 133 2.17 -6.41 -5.19
N GLY A 134 2.22 -6.07 -3.91
CA GLY A 134 3.41 -5.56 -3.23
C GLY A 134 3.54 -6.24 -1.86
N VAL A 135 4.75 -6.28 -1.33
CA VAL A 135 4.99 -6.72 0.05
C VAL A 135 4.33 -5.78 1.05
N SER A 136 3.84 -6.33 2.15
CA SER A 136 3.40 -5.54 3.29
C SER A 136 4.54 -5.40 4.29
N GLY A 137 4.69 -4.20 4.83
CA GLY A 137 5.56 -3.91 5.96
C GLY A 137 4.99 -2.77 6.78
N LEU A 138 5.46 -2.64 8.02
CA LEU A 138 4.96 -1.61 8.93
C LEU A 138 5.35 -0.20 8.46
N PHE A 139 6.43 -0.08 7.68
CA PHE A 139 7.06 1.18 7.30
C PHE A 139 7.22 1.34 5.78
N MET A 140 6.15 1.04 5.02
CA MET A 140 6.14 1.23 3.55
C MET A 140 6.27 2.69 3.10
N ASN A 141 5.87 3.62 3.96
CA ASN A 141 6.05 5.06 3.76
C ASN A 141 6.87 5.62 4.92
N GLY A 142 7.55 6.74 4.67
CA GLY A 142 8.38 7.43 5.66
C GLY A 142 7.57 8.03 6.78
N LEU A 143 6.71 9.00 6.48
CA LEU A 143 5.83 9.64 7.46
C LEU A 143 4.39 9.26 7.17
N THR A 144 3.78 8.49 8.08
CA THR A 144 2.40 8.07 7.95
C THR A 144 1.57 8.50 9.15
N ALA A 145 0.39 9.08 8.90
CA ALA A 145 -0.55 9.43 9.95
C ALA A 145 -1.95 8.85 9.70
N LYS A 146 -2.60 8.32 10.75
CA LYS A 146 -4.00 7.91 10.69
C LYS A 146 -4.94 9.11 10.48
N LYS A 147 -4.61 10.26 11.07
CA LYS A 147 -5.40 11.49 11.01
C LYS A 147 -4.66 12.58 10.24
N ASN A 148 -4.01 13.54 10.92
CA ASN A 148 -3.46 14.72 10.26
C ASN A 148 -1.92 14.76 10.30
N ILE A 149 -1.35 15.49 9.35
CA ILE A 149 0.07 15.82 9.28
C ILE A 149 0.19 17.33 9.21
N SER A 150 0.90 17.94 10.14
CA SER A 150 1.01 19.40 10.23
C SER A 150 2.44 19.85 10.42
N TRP A 151 2.92 20.66 9.49
CA TRP A 151 4.26 21.22 9.53
C TRP A 151 4.23 22.71 9.81
N SER A 152 5.16 23.17 10.65
CA SER A 152 5.36 24.59 10.92
C SER A 152 6.85 24.92 11.01
N GLY A 153 7.30 25.83 10.16
CA GLY A 153 8.71 26.14 9.98
C GLY A 153 9.00 26.51 8.53
N ASN A 154 10.21 27.00 8.27
CA ASN A 154 10.65 27.40 6.93
C ASN A 154 11.72 26.45 6.34
N ASN A 155 12.13 25.41 7.08
CA ASN A 155 13.19 24.50 6.68
C ASN A 155 12.88 23.08 7.17
N VAL A 156 11.73 22.57 6.71
CA VAL A 156 11.35 21.18 6.91
C VAL A 156 11.55 20.47 5.58
N LEU A 157 12.41 19.45 5.56
CA LEU A 157 12.68 18.64 4.38
C LEU A 157 12.25 17.20 4.64
N VAL A 158 11.59 16.57 3.66
CA VAL A 158 11.38 15.12 3.59
C VAL A 158 11.99 14.58 2.29
N ASP A 159 12.90 13.62 2.41
CA ASP A 159 13.45 12.87 1.28
C ASP A 159 13.60 11.39 1.64
N SER A 160 14.36 10.60 0.84
CA SER A 160 14.70 9.23 1.20
C SER A 160 16.16 8.85 0.93
N TYR A 161 16.56 7.74 1.52
CA TYR A 161 17.78 6.97 1.22
C TYR A 161 17.52 5.49 1.48
N ASN A 162 18.52 4.64 1.23
CA ASN A 162 18.44 3.22 1.54
C ASN A 162 19.69 2.82 2.31
N SER A 163 19.55 2.46 3.59
CA SER A 163 20.67 2.08 4.46
C SER A 163 21.43 0.85 3.98
N ASN A 164 20.80 -0.06 3.22
CA ASN A 164 21.47 -1.20 2.59
C ASN A 164 22.50 -0.77 1.53
N ASN A 165 22.31 0.41 0.93
CA ASN A 165 23.22 0.97 -0.07
C ASN A 165 24.30 1.88 0.54
N GLY A 166 24.25 2.11 1.86
CA GLY A 166 25.16 2.97 2.60
C GLY A 166 24.46 4.12 3.34
N SER A 167 25.26 4.95 4.01
CA SER A 167 24.77 6.11 4.75
C SER A 167 24.18 7.19 3.85
N TYR A 168 23.26 7.98 4.39
CA TYR A 168 22.62 9.12 3.71
C TYR A 168 23.65 10.13 3.16
N ASP A 169 23.53 10.49 1.88
CA ASP A 169 24.30 11.57 1.24
C ASP A 169 23.37 12.77 0.91
N PRO A 170 23.54 13.91 1.60
CA PRO A 170 22.74 15.11 1.34
C PRO A 170 22.82 15.66 -0.10
N ASN A 171 23.86 15.30 -0.87
CA ASN A 171 24.03 15.79 -2.25
C ASN A 171 23.29 14.92 -3.28
N ASN A 172 22.91 13.71 -2.90
CA ASN A 172 22.23 12.77 -3.78
C ASN A 172 21.16 11.98 -3.01
N PRO A 173 20.13 12.66 -2.47
CA PRO A 173 18.99 11.97 -1.87
C PRO A 173 18.18 11.23 -2.93
N ASN A 174 17.53 10.14 -2.52
CA ASN A 174 16.55 9.46 -3.35
C ASN A 174 15.22 10.24 -3.34
N ASP A 175 14.43 10.09 -4.39
CA ASP A 175 13.15 10.80 -4.58
C ASP A 175 11.93 9.97 -4.16
N ASN A 176 12.06 9.14 -3.13
CA ASN A 176 10.98 8.33 -2.55
C ASN A 176 10.59 8.78 -1.13
N GLY A 177 10.96 10.01 -0.73
CA GLY A 177 10.49 10.59 0.53
C GLY A 177 8.96 10.66 0.53
N SER A 178 8.32 9.99 1.48
CA SER A 178 6.86 9.77 1.44
C SER A 178 6.16 10.34 2.66
N VAL A 179 5.07 11.07 2.40
CA VAL A 179 4.18 11.62 3.43
C VAL A 179 2.76 11.13 3.13
N ALA A 180 2.20 10.30 4.00
CA ALA A 180 0.93 9.63 3.79
C ALA A 180 -0.05 9.85 4.95
N SER A 181 -1.32 10.08 4.63
CA SER A 181 -2.37 10.23 5.64
C SER A 181 -3.69 9.64 5.16
N MET A 182 -4.44 8.99 6.05
CA MET A 182 -5.80 8.52 5.72
C MET A 182 -6.85 9.64 5.76
N SER A 183 -6.47 10.89 6.02
CA SER A 183 -7.46 11.97 6.09
C SER A 183 -8.12 12.22 4.73
N VAL A 184 -9.44 12.34 4.79
CA VAL A 184 -10.32 12.74 3.69
C VAL A 184 -10.58 14.25 3.68
N THR A 185 -10.10 14.98 4.69
CA THR A 185 -10.34 16.41 4.86
C THR A 185 -9.26 17.22 4.16
N ALA A 186 -9.65 18.17 3.31
CA ALA A 186 -8.70 19.08 2.67
C ALA A 186 -7.94 19.91 3.73
N GLY A 187 -6.61 19.98 3.58
CA GLY A 187 -5.73 20.73 4.49
C GLY A 187 -5.28 19.98 5.75
N ASP A 188 -5.80 18.78 6.03
CA ASP A 188 -5.31 17.96 7.16
C ASP A 188 -3.89 17.46 6.93
N VAL A 189 -3.46 17.35 5.68
CA VAL A 189 -2.05 17.23 5.30
C VAL A 189 -1.55 18.63 4.97
N SER A 190 -1.05 19.33 5.98
CA SER A 190 -0.50 20.69 5.88
C SER A 190 1.02 20.65 5.91
N ILE A 191 1.62 20.77 4.73
CA ILE A 191 3.08 20.74 4.53
C ILE A 191 3.73 22.11 4.83
N GLY A 192 2.93 23.17 4.97
CA GLY A 192 3.45 24.50 5.27
C GLY A 192 4.51 24.93 4.25
N ASN A 193 5.59 25.56 4.69
CA ASN A 193 6.70 25.95 3.82
C ASN A 193 7.78 24.86 3.69
N GLY A 194 7.42 23.58 3.89
CA GLY A 194 8.37 22.48 3.77
C GLY A 194 8.57 22.00 2.33
N ASP A 195 9.70 21.34 2.12
CA ASP A 195 10.10 20.72 0.87
C ASP A 195 9.97 19.19 0.97
N ILE A 196 9.34 18.58 -0.04
CA ILE A 196 9.22 17.13 -0.17
C ILE A 196 9.91 16.71 -1.47
N PHE A 197 10.93 15.87 -1.34
CA PHE A 197 11.56 15.17 -2.43
C PHE A 197 11.01 13.73 -2.48
N GLY A 198 9.82 13.58 -3.07
CA GLY A 198 9.14 12.30 -3.23
C GLY A 198 7.64 12.42 -3.46
N TYR A 199 6.82 11.81 -2.60
CA TYR A 199 5.38 11.61 -2.83
C TYR A 199 4.52 12.00 -1.62
N VAL A 200 3.32 12.49 -1.91
CA VAL A 200 2.28 12.74 -0.91
C VAL A 200 1.07 11.88 -1.20
N ALA A 201 0.53 11.20 -0.19
CA ALA A 201 -0.65 10.36 -0.33
C ALA A 201 -1.70 10.74 0.73
N THR A 202 -2.95 10.87 0.32
CA THR A 202 -4.06 11.29 1.19
C THR A 202 -5.24 10.33 0.99
N GLY A 203 -6.14 10.21 1.96
CA GLY A 203 -7.36 9.40 1.84
C GLY A 203 -8.46 10.04 0.98
N GLY A 204 -8.19 11.23 0.42
CA GLY A 204 -9.11 11.98 -0.44
C GLY A 204 -9.04 13.49 -0.21
N GLY A 205 -8.47 13.93 0.92
CA GLY A 205 -8.32 15.34 1.25
C GLY A 205 -7.13 15.97 0.53
N ALA A 206 -7.33 17.07 -0.18
CA ALA A 206 -6.22 17.75 -0.86
C ALA A 206 -5.16 18.25 0.15
N PRO A 207 -3.87 17.95 -0.06
CA PRO A 207 -2.81 18.49 0.78
C PRO A 207 -2.69 20.00 0.57
N SER A 208 -2.27 20.71 1.61
CA SER A 208 -2.03 22.15 1.55
C SER A 208 -0.53 22.46 1.67
N PHE A 209 -0.08 23.37 0.81
CA PHE A 209 1.28 23.87 0.76
C PHE A 209 1.27 25.37 1.04
N GLY A 210 2.23 25.82 1.83
CA GLY A 210 2.51 27.24 2.06
C GLY A 210 3.20 27.88 0.85
N PRO A 211 3.37 29.22 0.86
CA PRO A 211 3.91 29.97 -0.27
C PRO A 211 5.30 29.52 -0.75
N ASN A 212 6.11 28.93 0.13
CA ASN A 212 7.45 28.45 -0.17
C ASN A 212 7.57 26.92 -0.18
N GLY A 213 6.47 26.19 0.01
CA GLY A 213 6.51 24.73 0.03
C GLY A 213 6.74 24.14 -1.36
N SER A 214 7.39 22.98 -1.43
CA SER A 214 7.61 22.28 -2.69
C SER A 214 7.39 20.76 -2.60
N LEU A 215 6.97 20.17 -3.71
CA LEU A 215 6.82 18.73 -3.92
C LEU A 215 7.45 18.39 -5.27
N LYS A 216 8.58 17.70 -5.23
CA LYS A 216 9.40 17.41 -6.41
C LYS A 216 9.98 16.01 -6.34
N GLY A 217 10.51 15.53 -7.44
CA GLY A 217 11.50 14.47 -7.47
C GLY A 217 12.44 14.64 -8.64
N LYS A 218 13.16 13.58 -9.01
CA LYS A 218 14.22 13.66 -10.02
C LYS A 218 13.70 14.04 -11.41
N ASP A 219 12.48 13.59 -11.72
CA ASP A 219 11.83 13.79 -13.02
C ASP A 219 10.90 15.01 -13.06
N THR A 220 10.81 15.80 -11.98
CA THR A 220 9.92 16.96 -11.94
C THR A 220 10.38 18.04 -12.94
N PRO A 221 9.50 18.55 -13.82
CA PRO A 221 9.88 19.56 -14.80
C PRO A 221 10.45 20.85 -14.18
N ASN A 222 11.40 21.47 -14.87
CA ASN A 222 12.01 22.73 -14.44
C ASN A 222 10.96 23.83 -14.24
N GLY A 223 11.01 24.50 -13.09
CA GLY A 223 10.08 25.59 -12.73
C GLY A 223 8.78 25.14 -12.06
N VAL A 224 8.53 23.84 -11.94
CA VAL A 224 7.40 23.29 -11.17
C VAL A 224 7.80 23.22 -9.70
N SER A 225 7.03 23.89 -8.84
CA SER A 225 7.23 23.83 -7.38
C SER A 225 6.41 22.72 -6.74
N ILE A 226 5.21 22.43 -7.26
CA ILE A 226 4.34 21.35 -6.81
C ILE A 226 4.02 20.45 -8.00
N ASP A 227 4.62 19.26 -8.01
CA ASP A 227 4.37 18.24 -9.00
C ASP A 227 3.13 17.41 -8.63
N THR A 228 2.00 17.68 -9.26
CA THR A 228 0.73 17.03 -8.93
C THR A 228 0.69 15.55 -9.29
N SER A 229 1.57 15.05 -10.17
CA SER A 229 1.62 13.60 -10.46
C SER A 229 2.22 12.79 -9.31
N ARG A 230 2.80 13.47 -8.31
CA ARG A 230 3.35 12.88 -7.10
C ARG A 230 2.37 12.92 -5.92
N ILE A 231 1.10 13.26 -6.18
CA ILE A 231 0.03 13.27 -5.18
C ILE A 231 -0.96 12.14 -5.48
N ALA A 232 -1.18 11.26 -4.50
CA ALA A 232 -2.23 10.25 -4.51
C ALA A 232 -3.36 10.64 -3.54
N TYR A 233 -4.61 10.31 -3.88
CA TYR A 233 -5.82 10.67 -3.14
C TYR A 233 -6.62 9.47 -2.62
N ASP A 234 -6.09 8.27 -2.80
CA ASP A 234 -6.71 7.00 -2.47
C ASP A 234 -5.90 6.22 -1.43
N PHE A 235 -5.11 6.92 -0.61
CA PHE A 235 -4.31 6.28 0.42
C PHE A 235 -5.20 5.62 1.47
N TYR A 236 -5.05 4.31 1.59
CA TYR A 236 -5.66 3.50 2.63
C TYR A 236 -4.65 2.53 3.19
N SER A 237 -4.60 2.44 4.52
CA SER A 237 -3.83 1.43 5.23
C SER A 237 -4.60 1.02 6.47
N ASP A 238 -4.44 -0.24 6.87
CA ASP A 238 -4.79 -0.63 8.23
C ASP A 238 -3.63 -0.30 9.16
N PHE A 239 -3.94 0.07 10.40
CA PHE A 239 -2.98 0.42 11.44
C PHE A 239 -3.31 -0.37 12.70
N PRO A 240 -3.02 -1.68 12.70
CA PRO A 240 -3.32 -2.53 13.85
C PRO A 240 -2.54 -2.06 15.09
N ASP A 241 -3.20 -2.14 16.24
CA ASP A 241 -2.57 -1.89 17.54
C ASP A 241 -1.49 -2.92 17.83
N VAL A 242 -0.39 -2.48 18.44
CA VAL A 242 0.66 -3.38 18.92
C VAL A 242 0.37 -3.77 20.36
N PRO A 243 0.13 -5.06 20.67
CA PRO A 243 -0.04 -5.49 22.04
C PRO A 243 1.28 -5.37 22.81
N GLN A 244 1.23 -4.87 24.04
CA GLN A 244 2.39 -4.89 24.93
C GLN A 244 2.78 -6.35 25.25
N PRO A 245 4.05 -6.76 25.10
CA PRO A 245 4.48 -8.11 25.43
C PRO A 245 4.27 -8.41 26.92
N SER A 246 3.82 -9.64 27.24
CA SER A 246 3.69 -10.09 28.62
C SER A 246 5.07 -10.47 29.18
N THR A 247 5.50 -9.84 30.28
CA THR A 247 6.72 -10.24 30.99
C THR A 247 6.40 -10.86 32.35
N SER A 248 7.23 -11.80 32.77
CA SER A 248 7.11 -12.50 34.05
C SER A 248 8.09 -11.98 35.12
N SER A 249 8.98 -11.05 34.76
CA SER A 249 9.98 -10.48 35.68
C SER A 249 10.26 -9.00 35.38
N SER A 250 10.44 -8.20 36.44
CA SER A 250 10.87 -6.80 36.34
C SER A 250 12.36 -6.71 36.61
N THR A 251 13.12 -6.34 35.58
CA THR A 251 14.51 -5.90 35.70
C THR A 251 14.53 -4.41 35.44
N ALA A 252 14.98 -3.63 36.43
CA ALA A 252 15.11 -2.19 36.29
C ALA A 252 16.16 -1.83 35.22
N ILE A 253 15.87 -0.82 34.40
CA ILE A 253 16.81 -0.29 33.42
C ILE A 253 17.77 0.66 34.15
N PRO A 254 19.09 0.45 34.10
CA PRO A 254 20.04 1.40 34.69
C PRO A 254 20.02 2.72 33.92
N ALA A 255 20.12 3.85 34.61
CA ALA A 255 20.18 5.17 33.95
C ALA A 255 21.46 5.37 33.13
N SER A 256 22.54 4.66 33.47
CA SER A 256 23.85 4.70 32.80
C SER A 256 24.59 3.36 32.93
N GLY A 257 25.55 3.10 32.03
CA GLY A 257 26.35 1.87 32.01
C GLY A 257 26.03 1.02 30.77
N THR A 258 26.59 -0.18 30.70
CA THR A 258 26.38 -1.09 29.56
C THR A 258 25.39 -2.19 29.90
N ILE A 259 24.44 -2.42 28.99
CA ILE A 259 23.48 -3.52 29.04
C ILE A 259 23.49 -4.29 27.72
N GLY A 260 22.85 -5.45 27.71
CA GLY A 260 22.84 -6.37 26.57
C GLY A 260 23.96 -7.39 26.66
N ASN A 261 23.91 -8.35 25.73
CA ASN A 261 24.94 -9.34 25.54
C ASN A 261 25.14 -9.52 24.02
N PRO A 262 26.29 -9.15 23.44
CA PRO A 262 26.52 -9.23 21.99
C PRO A 262 26.39 -10.66 21.42
N SER A 263 26.58 -11.66 22.27
CA SER A 263 26.45 -13.08 21.88
C SER A 263 25.04 -13.64 22.09
N ALA A 264 24.08 -12.84 22.55
CA ALA A 264 22.71 -13.31 22.77
C ALA A 264 21.95 -13.44 21.44
N THR A 265 21.24 -14.55 21.27
CA THR A 265 20.37 -14.80 20.11
C THR A 265 18.99 -14.15 20.27
N TYR A 266 18.57 -13.91 21.51
CA TYR A 266 17.27 -13.31 21.84
C TYR A 266 17.48 -12.03 22.66
N PRO A 267 16.58 -11.05 22.54
CA PRO A 267 16.72 -9.79 23.26
C PRO A 267 16.67 -10.01 24.77
N THR A 268 17.57 -9.32 25.48
CA THR A 268 17.50 -9.23 26.94
C THR A 268 16.33 -8.31 27.32
N GLU A 269 15.35 -8.84 28.04
CA GLU A 269 14.13 -8.11 28.39
C GLU A 269 14.29 -7.29 29.69
N PHE A 270 13.85 -6.04 29.65
CA PHE A 270 13.76 -5.15 30.81
C PHE A 270 12.34 -4.62 30.94
N TYR A 271 11.84 -4.56 32.17
CA TYR A 271 10.48 -4.10 32.44
C TYR A 271 10.48 -3.06 33.56
N THR A 272 9.90 -1.90 33.27
CA THR A 272 9.72 -0.80 34.23
C THR A 272 8.41 -0.07 33.98
N THR A 273 7.91 0.66 34.98
CA THR A 273 6.73 1.55 34.84
C THR A 273 7.13 2.98 34.48
N SER A 274 8.42 3.31 34.61
CA SER A 274 8.96 4.58 34.13
C SER A 274 10.47 4.48 33.94
N PHE A 275 11.01 5.30 33.04
CA PHE A 275 12.44 5.44 32.86
C PHE A 275 12.81 6.91 32.68
N SER A 276 13.93 7.31 33.28
CA SER A 276 14.54 8.60 32.98
C SER A 276 16.05 8.58 33.14
N ASN A 277 16.76 9.14 32.17
CA ASN A 277 18.18 9.46 32.29
C ASN A 277 18.40 10.97 32.07
N LYS A 278 19.32 11.55 32.84
CA LYS A 278 19.61 12.98 32.91
C LYS A 278 20.80 13.34 32.03
N ASN A 279 21.07 14.63 31.91
CA ASN A 279 22.27 15.12 31.21
C ASN A 279 23.53 14.45 31.79
N ASN A 280 24.40 13.96 30.91
CA ASN A 280 25.62 13.18 31.19
C ASN A 280 25.43 11.71 31.61
N ASP A 281 24.20 11.22 31.70
CA ASP A 281 23.97 9.78 31.82
C ASP A 281 24.08 9.14 30.43
N THR A 282 24.97 8.16 30.27
CA THR A 282 25.12 7.37 29.04
C THR A 282 24.74 5.92 29.30
N LEU A 283 23.66 5.45 28.68
CA LEU A 283 23.26 4.05 28.63
C LEU A 283 23.75 3.44 27.33
N VAL A 284 24.63 2.44 27.39
CA VAL A 284 25.16 1.73 26.23
C VAL A 284 24.44 0.40 26.06
N VAL A 285 23.91 0.15 24.88
CA VAL A 285 23.28 -1.11 24.48
C VAL A 285 24.23 -1.87 23.55
N ASP A 286 24.74 -3.00 24.03
CA ASP A 286 25.68 -3.87 23.32
C ASP A 286 25.12 -5.30 23.31
N GLY A 287 24.48 -5.68 22.20
CA GLY A 287 23.61 -6.86 22.07
C GLY A 287 22.11 -6.53 21.98
N PRO A 288 21.26 -7.51 21.65
CA PRO A 288 19.82 -7.29 21.49
C PRO A 288 19.14 -7.05 22.84
N VAL A 289 18.32 -6.00 22.93
CA VAL A 289 17.60 -5.58 24.12
C VAL A 289 16.15 -5.25 23.78
N ARG A 290 15.23 -5.67 24.66
CA ARG A 290 13.81 -5.28 24.60
C ARG A 290 13.42 -4.54 25.86
N PHE A 291 12.97 -3.31 25.71
CA PHE A 291 12.40 -2.51 26.79
C PHE A 291 10.89 -2.57 26.75
N ILE A 292 10.28 -2.85 27.90
CA ILE A 292 8.83 -2.85 28.07
C ILE A 292 8.51 -1.85 29.17
N VAL A 293 7.89 -0.74 28.79
CA VAL A 293 7.65 0.43 29.66
C VAL A 293 6.16 0.70 29.80
N ASP A 294 5.62 0.29 30.94
CA ASP A 294 4.21 0.45 31.31
C ASP A 294 3.94 1.84 31.91
N GLY A 295 4.44 2.87 31.23
CA GLY A 295 4.34 4.27 31.63
C GLY A 295 5.26 5.16 30.80
N GLY A 296 5.80 6.23 31.40
CA GLY A 296 6.54 7.25 30.66
C GLY A 296 8.06 7.01 30.57
N TRP A 297 8.66 7.43 29.46
CA TRP A 297 10.10 7.45 29.25
C TRP A 297 10.57 8.88 28.94
N THR A 298 11.53 9.39 29.70
CA THR A 298 12.15 10.69 29.41
C THR A 298 13.66 10.55 29.32
N SER A 299 14.22 10.76 28.13
CA SER A 299 15.66 10.74 27.92
C SER A 299 16.20 12.13 27.66
N LYS A 300 17.07 12.63 28.55
CA LYS A 300 17.82 13.89 28.34
C LYS A 300 19.34 13.66 28.26
N GLY A 301 19.80 12.47 28.68
CA GLY A 301 21.17 11.99 28.47
C GLY A 301 21.35 11.36 27.10
N GLU A 302 22.19 10.33 27.03
CA GLU A 302 22.49 9.59 25.81
C GLU A 302 22.14 8.10 25.96
N ILE A 303 21.46 7.55 24.95
CA ILE A 303 21.30 6.11 24.78
C ILE A 303 22.09 5.72 23.54
N GLN A 304 23.20 5.02 23.74
CA GLN A 304 24.08 4.62 22.65
C GLN A 304 23.80 3.16 22.29
N VAL A 305 23.32 2.93 21.07
CA VAL A 305 23.25 1.59 20.48
C VAL A 305 24.56 1.36 19.71
N THR A 306 25.28 0.31 20.09
CA THR A 306 26.52 -0.09 19.42
C THR A 306 26.22 -0.87 18.15
N SER A 307 27.22 -1.14 17.30
CA SER A 307 27.02 -1.94 16.08
C SER A 307 26.64 -3.41 16.31
N ASN A 308 26.67 -3.90 17.55
CA ASN A 308 26.15 -5.22 17.91
C ASN A 308 24.82 -5.12 18.66
N GLY A 309 24.36 -3.90 18.94
CA GLY A 309 23.18 -3.62 19.73
C GLY A 309 21.94 -3.52 18.85
N SER A 310 20.80 -3.94 19.39
CA SER A 310 19.49 -3.61 18.83
C SER A 310 18.50 -3.37 19.95
N VAL A 311 17.53 -2.50 19.72
CA VAL A 311 16.54 -2.07 20.71
C VAL A 311 15.13 -2.19 20.15
N GLU A 312 14.30 -2.94 20.85
CA GLU A 312 12.85 -2.91 20.71
C GLU A 312 12.24 -2.23 21.94
N LEU A 313 11.69 -1.03 21.79
CA LEU A 313 11.02 -0.30 22.85
C LEU A 313 9.50 -0.42 22.71
N TYR A 314 8.85 -1.16 23.60
CA TYR A 314 7.40 -1.16 23.78
C TYR A 314 7.04 -0.18 24.89
N ILE A 315 6.23 0.82 24.58
CA ILE A 315 5.87 1.87 25.55
C ILE A 315 4.37 2.21 25.50
N THR A 316 3.75 2.25 26.68
CA THR A 316 2.32 2.58 26.83
C THR A 316 2.08 4.06 27.15
N GLY A 317 2.99 4.72 27.88
CA GLY A 317 2.91 6.15 28.22
C GLY A 317 3.72 7.05 27.28
N ASP A 318 3.88 8.32 27.64
CA ASP A 318 4.58 9.28 26.78
C ASP A 318 6.08 9.00 26.67
N LEU A 319 6.63 9.21 25.47
CA LEU A 319 8.07 9.15 25.18
C LEU A 319 8.58 10.56 24.88
N ASP A 320 9.57 11.03 25.64
CA ASP A 320 10.23 12.32 25.44
C ASP A 320 11.74 12.14 25.33
N ILE A 321 12.24 12.11 24.09
CA ILE A 321 13.66 12.03 23.76
C ILE A 321 14.16 13.44 23.46
N GLY A 322 15.13 13.88 24.25
CA GLY A 322 15.75 15.21 24.27
C GLY A 322 17.29 15.13 24.31
N GLY A 323 17.98 16.25 24.09
CA GLY A 323 19.44 16.34 24.31
C GLY A 323 20.26 15.76 23.16
N ASN A 324 21.32 15.01 23.49
CA ASN A 324 22.04 14.15 22.53
C ASN A 324 21.20 12.93 22.13
N GLY A 325 20.18 12.59 22.93
CA GLY A 325 19.13 11.64 22.57
C GLY A 325 19.65 10.22 22.43
N ILE A 326 19.33 9.60 21.30
CA ILE A 326 19.78 8.24 20.97
C ILE A 326 20.84 8.35 19.89
N VAL A 327 21.98 7.72 20.13
CA VAL A 327 23.06 7.57 19.16
C VAL A 327 23.04 6.13 18.69
N ASN A 328 22.50 5.90 17.51
CA ASN A 328 22.63 4.60 16.86
C ASN A 328 23.90 4.57 16.00
N SER A 329 24.90 3.80 16.43
CA SER A 329 26.27 3.93 15.94
C SER A 329 26.47 3.36 14.54
N ASP A 330 25.63 2.41 14.12
CA ASP A 330 25.63 1.86 12.75
C ASP A 330 24.86 2.74 11.74
N GLY A 331 23.99 3.63 12.23
CA GLY A 331 23.12 4.46 11.40
C GLY A 331 21.99 3.68 10.72
N ILE A 332 21.60 2.51 11.24
CA ILE A 332 20.56 1.64 10.70
C ILE A 332 19.28 1.81 11.54
N PRO A 333 18.23 2.47 11.04
CA PRO A 333 16.98 2.67 11.78
C PRO A 333 16.30 1.38 12.27
N ALA A 334 16.51 0.25 11.59
CA ALA A 334 15.95 -1.06 11.97
C ALA A 334 16.50 -1.60 13.31
N ASP A 335 17.67 -1.13 13.75
CA ASP A 335 18.28 -1.54 15.02
C ASP A 335 17.72 -0.75 16.22
N PHE A 336 16.89 0.27 16.00
CA PHE A 336 16.18 0.98 17.07
C PHE A 336 14.71 1.21 16.72
N VAL A 337 13.84 0.37 17.26
CA VAL A 337 12.40 0.38 16.94
C VAL A 337 11.56 0.70 18.16
N ILE A 338 10.65 1.66 17.98
CA ILE A 338 9.72 2.11 19.02
C ILE A 338 8.31 1.66 18.63
N TYR A 339 7.67 0.90 19.50
CA TYR A 339 6.29 0.48 19.43
C TYR A 339 5.45 1.21 20.48
N GLY A 340 4.49 2.01 20.04
CA GLY A 340 3.47 2.60 20.90
C GLY A 340 2.35 1.58 21.14
N THR A 341 2.19 1.13 22.38
CA THR A 341 1.26 0.06 22.75
C THR A 341 -0.05 0.57 23.37
N ASN A 342 -0.24 1.89 23.42
CA ASN A 342 -1.48 2.49 23.88
C ASN A 342 -2.60 2.25 22.85
N SER A 343 -3.72 1.69 23.28
CA SER A 343 -4.89 1.41 22.41
C SER A 343 -5.87 2.58 22.31
N VAL A 344 -5.61 3.69 23.01
CA VAL A 344 -6.45 4.89 22.97
C VAL A 344 -5.90 5.85 21.92
N GLU A 345 -6.68 6.13 20.88
CA GLU A 345 -6.34 7.12 19.85
C GLU A 345 -6.02 8.50 20.46
N GLY A 346 -4.83 9.02 20.17
CA GLY A 346 -4.32 10.28 20.75
C GLY A 346 -3.97 10.19 22.24
N GLY A 347 -3.95 8.99 22.84
CA GLY A 347 -3.70 8.76 24.26
C GLY A 347 -2.22 8.77 24.66
N GLN A 348 -1.32 8.92 23.69
CA GLN A 348 0.13 8.87 23.87
C GLN A 348 0.79 9.96 23.03
N THR A 349 1.88 10.54 23.53
CA THR A 349 2.76 11.44 22.77
C THR A 349 4.16 10.85 22.67
N ILE A 350 4.67 10.75 21.44
CA ILE A 350 6.07 10.41 21.17
C ILE A 350 6.75 11.66 20.63
N LYS A 351 7.53 12.28 21.49
CA LYS A 351 8.25 13.50 21.22
C LYS A 351 9.73 13.22 21.04
N MET A 352 10.22 13.57 19.86
CA MET A 352 11.62 13.45 19.47
C MET A 352 12.13 14.85 19.19
N HIS A 353 12.98 15.34 20.08
CA HIS A 353 13.57 16.66 19.98
C HIS A 353 15.03 16.61 20.38
N GLY A 354 15.87 17.44 19.78
CA GLY A 354 17.31 17.37 20.04
C GLY A 354 18.12 17.95 18.90
N ASN A 355 19.43 17.97 19.10
CA ASN A 355 20.38 18.49 18.11
C ASN A 355 21.14 17.37 17.38
N GLY A 356 21.00 16.11 17.83
CA GLY A 356 21.59 14.95 17.19
C GLY A 356 20.72 14.36 16.08
N ALA A 357 21.35 13.58 15.19
CA ALA A 357 20.64 12.75 14.24
C ALA A 357 20.08 11.52 14.96
N LEU A 358 18.79 11.25 14.78
CA LEU A 358 18.11 10.07 15.33
C LEU A 358 17.86 9.07 14.21
N TYR A 359 18.42 7.87 14.31
CA TYR A 359 18.11 6.75 13.42
C TYR A 359 17.16 5.80 14.16
N ALA A 360 15.89 5.78 13.76
CA ALA A 360 14.88 4.98 14.44
C ALA A 360 13.67 4.70 13.54
N ALA A 361 12.99 3.59 13.81
CA ALA A 361 11.66 3.31 13.26
C ALA A 361 10.60 3.40 14.35
N VAL A 362 9.52 4.15 14.14
CA VAL A 362 8.48 4.40 15.15
C VAL A 362 7.13 3.95 14.66
N TYR A 363 6.58 2.89 15.23
CA TYR A 363 5.23 2.42 14.95
C TYR A 363 4.32 2.63 16.18
N ALA A 364 3.55 3.70 16.18
CA ALA A 364 2.66 4.06 17.28
C ALA A 364 1.35 4.64 16.73
N PRO A 365 0.45 3.78 16.19
CA PRO A 365 -0.71 4.22 15.40
C PRO A 365 -1.71 5.09 16.16
N ASN A 366 -1.66 5.05 17.49
CA ASN A 366 -2.51 5.82 18.38
C ASN A 366 -1.80 7.02 19.03
N ALA A 367 -0.53 7.28 18.72
CA ALA A 367 0.25 8.35 19.34
C ALA A 367 0.35 9.62 18.48
N HIS A 368 0.45 10.77 19.15
CA HIS A 368 0.91 12.01 18.55
C HIS A 368 2.43 11.96 18.39
N ILE A 369 2.92 11.93 17.15
CA ILE A 369 4.36 12.01 16.85
C ILE A 369 4.74 13.48 16.71
N GLU A 370 5.61 13.96 17.58
CA GLU A 370 6.15 15.32 17.53
C GLU A 370 7.65 15.28 17.23
N MET A 371 8.04 15.80 16.07
CA MET A 371 9.43 15.99 15.69
C MET A 371 9.76 17.47 15.77
N LYS A 372 10.71 17.84 16.65
CA LYS A 372 11.14 19.23 16.81
C LYS A 372 12.65 19.34 16.58
N GLY A 373 13.02 19.98 15.47
CA GLY A 373 14.42 20.26 15.16
C GLY A 373 14.94 21.36 16.08
N GLY A 374 15.99 21.06 16.85
CA GLY A 374 16.77 22.06 17.57
C GLY A 374 18.13 22.27 16.90
N GLY A 375 18.51 23.52 16.63
CA GLY A 375 19.82 23.83 16.07
C GLY A 375 19.96 23.62 14.55
N ASN A 376 21.17 23.26 14.11
CA ASN A 376 21.54 23.09 12.69
C ASN A 376 21.58 21.61 12.24
N SER A 377 21.35 20.65 13.15
CA SER A 377 21.65 19.22 12.91
C SER A 377 20.57 18.24 13.36
N GLY A 378 19.41 18.72 13.81
CA GLY A 378 18.28 17.85 14.19
C GLY A 378 17.65 17.18 12.97
N THR A 379 18.08 15.96 12.66
CA THR A 379 17.58 15.15 11.55
C THR A 379 17.02 13.82 12.06
N PHE A 380 15.88 13.39 11.52
CA PHE A 380 15.34 12.07 11.77
C PHE A 380 15.57 11.18 10.55
N MET A 381 16.03 9.95 10.77
CA MET A 381 16.38 8.98 9.74
C MET A 381 15.60 7.69 10.05
N GLY A 382 14.79 7.21 9.11
CA GLY A 382 13.97 6.01 9.30
C GLY A 382 12.52 6.23 8.90
N ALA A 383 11.58 5.70 9.68
CA ALA A 383 10.15 5.78 9.39
C ALA A 383 9.31 6.03 10.65
N ALA A 384 8.17 6.68 10.50
CA ALA A 384 7.24 6.93 11.59
C ALA A 384 5.78 6.75 11.16
N VAL A 385 5.03 5.97 11.93
CA VAL A 385 3.59 5.76 11.82
C VAL A 385 2.94 6.23 13.11
N GLY A 386 2.02 7.19 12.99
CA GLY A 386 1.37 7.87 14.12
C GLY A 386 -0.14 8.05 13.96
N TYR A 387 -0.80 8.46 15.03
CA TYR A 387 -2.16 9.02 14.92
C TYR A 387 -2.13 10.38 14.23
N THR A 388 -1.19 11.23 14.64
CA THR A 388 -0.87 12.51 13.99
C THR A 388 0.62 12.69 13.90
N VAL A 389 1.11 13.37 12.87
CA VAL A 389 2.53 13.74 12.77
C VAL A 389 2.66 15.26 12.74
N THR A 390 3.42 15.81 13.69
CA THR A 390 3.73 17.24 13.72
C THR A 390 5.23 17.45 13.61
N MET A 391 5.65 18.21 12.59
CA MET A 391 7.03 18.63 12.42
C MET A 391 7.13 20.13 12.67
N THR A 392 8.02 20.54 13.58
CA THR A 392 8.22 21.96 13.91
C THR A 392 9.68 22.36 13.88
N GLY A 393 9.95 23.60 13.44
CA GLY A 393 11.29 24.18 13.40
C GLY A 393 12.09 23.76 12.17
N ASN A 394 13.42 23.69 12.32
CA ASN A 394 14.35 23.23 11.27
C ASN A 394 14.55 21.71 11.42
N SER A 395 13.51 20.94 11.15
CA SER A 395 13.54 19.47 11.25
C SER A 395 13.58 18.84 9.87
N ASN A 396 14.63 18.07 9.57
CA ASN A 396 14.66 17.26 8.35
C ASN A 396 14.35 15.81 8.70
N PHE A 397 13.64 15.15 7.79
CA PHE A 397 13.28 13.74 7.90
C PHE A 397 13.72 13.03 6.63
N HIS A 398 14.40 11.91 6.79
CA HIS A 398 14.95 11.14 5.70
C HIS A 398 14.42 9.71 5.83
N TYR A 399 13.58 9.33 4.88
CA TYR A 399 12.98 8.01 4.87
C TYR A 399 14.03 6.94 4.54
N ASP A 400 14.17 5.93 5.38
CA ASP A 400 14.97 4.74 5.02
C ASP A 400 14.10 3.70 4.31
N GLU A 401 14.33 3.56 3.01
CA GLU A 401 13.61 2.63 2.15
C GLU A 401 13.88 1.16 2.48
N ALA A 402 14.96 0.86 3.21
CA ALA A 402 15.21 -0.50 3.72
C ALA A 402 14.11 -0.96 4.70
N LEU A 403 13.38 -0.03 5.31
CA LEU A 403 12.30 -0.34 6.25
C LEU A 403 10.99 -0.80 5.57
N LYS A 404 10.89 -0.74 4.23
CA LYS A 404 9.67 -1.16 3.50
C LYS A 404 9.21 -2.58 3.85
N GLU A 405 10.16 -3.48 4.05
CA GLU A 405 9.92 -4.90 4.38
C GLU A 405 9.93 -5.16 5.89
N PHE A 406 10.26 -4.14 6.70
CA PHE A 406 10.40 -4.31 8.14
C PHE A 406 9.04 -4.61 8.79
N GLY A 407 9.03 -5.65 9.62
CA GLY A 407 7.82 -6.11 10.31
C GLY A 407 6.78 -6.75 9.38
N GLY A 408 7.10 -6.98 8.11
CA GLY A 408 6.28 -7.77 7.21
C GLY A 408 6.24 -9.23 7.63
N ASP A 409 5.06 -9.85 7.57
CA ASP A 409 4.87 -11.29 7.77
C ASP A 409 5.05 -12.11 6.47
N GLY A 410 5.61 -11.47 5.43
CA GLY A 410 5.67 -12.02 4.08
C GLY A 410 4.32 -12.01 3.34
N SER A 411 3.29 -11.34 3.89
CA SER A 411 2.01 -11.19 3.19
C SER A 411 2.08 -10.16 2.08
N TYR A 412 1.32 -10.45 1.02
CA TYR A 412 1.14 -9.57 -0.12
C TYR A 412 -0.10 -8.70 0.06
N ARG A 413 0.03 -7.42 -0.28
CA ARG A 413 -1.10 -6.50 -0.47
C ARG A 413 -1.38 -6.34 -1.96
N ILE A 414 -2.65 -6.19 -2.31
CA ILE A 414 -3.04 -5.77 -3.66
C ILE A 414 -2.74 -4.28 -3.81
N GLU A 415 -1.82 -3.93 -4.70
CA GLU A 415 -1.52 -2.53 -5.04
C GLU A 415 -2.44 -2.01 -6.14
N ARG A 416 -2.78 -2.89 -7.09
CA ARG A 416 -3.62 -2.53 -8.23
C ARG A 416 -4.51 -3.68 -8.62
N TRP A 417 -5.78 -3.37 -8.91
CA TRP A 417 -6.71 -4.26 -9.57
C TRP A 417 -7.18 -3.60 -10.87
N ARG A 418 -7.11 -4.32 -12.00
CA ARG A 418 -7.60 -3.80 -13.28
C ARG A 418 -8.24 -4.90 -14.11
N GLU A 419 -9.38 -4.59 -14.71
CA GLU A 419 -9.96 -5.40 -15.79
C GLU A 419 -9.28 -5.09 -17.12
N LEU A 420 -8.87 -6.13 -17.87
CA LEU A 420 -8.27 -6.00 -19.21
C LEU A 420 -9.38 -6.06 -20.26
N ILE A 421 -9.74 -4.90 -20.81
CA ILE A 421 -10.89 -4.75 -21.70
C ILE A 421 -10.44 -4.76 -23.16
N ASP A 422 -9.36 -4.06 -23.46
CA ASP A 422 -8.85 -3.88 -24.82
C ASP A 422 -8.10 -5.12 -25.32
N SER A 423 -8.07 -5.30 -26.64
CA SER A 423 -7.54 -6.52 -27.26
C SER A 423 -6.02 -6.62 -27.22
N ASP A 424 -5.34 -5.47 -27.21
CA ASP A 424 -3.88 -5.32 -27.08
C ASP A 424 -3.41 -5.59 -25.65
N GLU A 425 -4.23 -5.28 -24.65
CA GLU A 425 -3.93 -5.53 -23.23
C GLU A 425 -4.10 -6.99 -22.80
N LYS A 426 -4.92 -7.76 -23.53
CA LYS A 426 -5.23 -9.15 -23.17
C LYS A 426 -4.07 -10.08 -23.47
N ILE A 427 -3.76 -10.94 -22.51
CA ILE A 427 -2.70 -11.94 -22.65
C ILE A 427 -3.27 -13.30 -23.08
N PRO A 428 -2.57 -14.05 -23.96
CA PRO A 428 -3.04 -15.33 -24.48
C PRO A 428 -2.91 -16.45 -23.44
N MET A 429 -3.91 -16.59 -22.57
CA MET A 429 -3.95 -17.62 -21.51
C MET A 429 -4.13 -19.06 -22.04
N ASP A 430 -4.41 -19.23 -23.33
CA ASP A 430 -4.56 -20.55 -23.94
C ASP A 430 -3.22 -21.22 -24.26
N VAL A 431 -2.12 -20.46 -24.32
CA VAL A 431 -0.78 -20.95 -24.67
C VAL A 431 0.24 -20.51 -23.62
N PRO A 432 0.47 -21.30 -22.55
CA PRO A 432 1.33 -20.90 -21.43
C PRO A 432 2.74 -20.42 -21.83
N SER A 433 3.34 -21.03 -22.87
CA SER A 433 4.67 -20.67 -23.36
C SER A 433 4.78 -19.27 -23.98
N GLU A 434 3.67 -18.69 -24.44
CA GLU A 434 3.66 -17.36 -25.05
C GLU A 434 3.42 -16.24 -24.02
N ILE A 435 2.88 -16.58 -22.84
CA ILE A 435 2.48 -15.62 -21.81
C ILE A 435 3.66 -14.75 -21.34
N ILE A 436 4.85 -15.35 -21.21
CA ILE A 436 6.05 -14.66 -20.68
C ILE A 436 6.40 -13.42 -21.51
N GLN A 437 6.27 -13.49 -22.84
CA GLN A 437 6.61 -12.37 -23.73
C GLN A 437 5.68 -11.17 -23.54
N TYR A 438 4.40 -11.44 -23.23
CA TYR A 438 3.43 -10.39 -22.96
C TYR A 438 3.60 -9.83 -21.54
N ALA A 439 3.83 -10.68 -20.53
CA ALA A 439 4.01 -10.22 -19.15
C ALA A 439 5.17 -9.22 -18.98
N VAL A 440 6.24 -9.34 -19.77
CA VAL A 440 7.40 -8.42 -19.77
C VAL A 440 7.05 -7.04 -20.37
N HIS A 441 6.16 -6.98 -21.38
CA HIS A 441 5.80 -5.73 -22.04
C HIS A 441 5.00 -4.79 -21.13
N TYR A 442 4.36 -5.34 -20.09
CA TYR A 442 3.47 -4.62 -19.20
C TYR A 442 4.09 -4.33 -17.81
N ASN A 443 5.41 -4.52 -17.67
CA ASN A 443 6.15 -4.49 -16.40
C ASN A 443 6.68 -3.10 -16.00
N THR A 444 6.52 -2.07 -16.85
CA THR A 444 7.00 -0.71 -16.55
C THR A 444 5.83 0.19 -16.15
N LYS A 445 6.00 0.94 -15.05
CA LYS A 445 5.01 1.92 -14.55
C LYS A 445 4.75 3.06 -15.57
N SER A 446 5.66 3.26 -16.53
CA SER A 446 5.66 4.34 -17.53
C SER A 446 4.71 4.10 -18.71
N ASP A 447 4.44 2.84 -19.08
CA ASP A 447 3.80 2.53 -20.36
C ASP A 447 2.26 2.69 -20.33
N PHE A 448 1.70 3.10 -19.19
CA PHE A 448 0.25 3.22 -18.98
C PHE A 448 -0.26 4.65 -18.86
N THR A 449 0.55 5.65 -19.18
CA THR A 449 0.12 7.07 -19.24
C THR A 449 -0.56 7.45 -20.56
N GLN A 450 -0.80 6.48 -21.46
CA GLN A 450 -1.50 6.72 -22.73
C GLN A 450 -2.68 5.76 -22.96
N SER A 451 -3.71 5.84 -22.12
CA SER A 451 -5.09 5.72 -22.64
C SER A 451 -6.05 6.37 -21.65
N SER A 452 -6.75 7.36 -22.18
CA SER A 452 -7.75 8.24 -21.55
C SER A 452 -9.00 7.51 -21.08
#